data_AF-B3XZV2-F1
#
_entry.id   AF-B3XZV2-F1
#
_cell.length_a   1.000
_cell.length_b   1.000
_cell.length_c   1.000
_cell.angle_alpha   90.00
_cell.angle_beta   90.00
_cell.angle_gamma   90.00
#
_symmetry.space_group_name_H-M   'P 1'
#
loop_
_entity.id
_entity.type
_entity.pdbx_description
1 polymer ?
#
loop_
_entity_poly.entity_id
_entity_poly.type
_entity_poly.pdbx_seq_one_letter_code
_entity_poly.pdbx_strand_id
1 'polypeptide(L)'
;LGLTGAGLGVAAATTPVFNDLDDVKAASQADWKRPWWVKQVDKPTIEIDWQMLQRWDQRTNLHFPHNMDKYLGEGAMARASIEGTAKKLQRMQDGTPGYSLKDQALSTGAIGLTSNFDLLSFINYLPLKVITPEEQGLPKYQGTPEENTRMMRAAMRFFGAGQVSVWQLEESTTKKLIYAWDRGTLWGLPYGTYGSSC
;
A
#
# COMPACT_ATOMS: atom_id res chain seq x y z
N LEU A 1 -17.53 15.09 2.31
CA LEU A 1 -16.87 16.36 2.69
C LEU A 1 -16.02 16.83 1.51
N GLY A 2 -16.66 17.47 0.53
CA GLY A 2 -16.09 17.67 -0.81
C GLY A 2 -15.41 19.04 -0.96
N LEU A 3 -14.24 19.05 -1.61
CA LEU A 3 -13.72 20.26 -2.23
C LEU A 3 -14.62 20.66 -3.41
N THR A 4 -15.28 21.81 -3.29
CA THR A 4 -16.03 22.47 -4.34
C THR A 4 -15.06 23.19 -5.29
N GLY A 5 -14.69 22.52 -6.39
CA GLY A 5 -14.07 23.19 -7.54
C GLY A 5 -15.16 23.81 -8.42
N ALA A 6 -15.25 25.14 -8.44
CA ALA A 6 -16.15 25.87 -9.33
C ALA A 6 -15.60 25.85 -10.77
N GLY A 7 -16.25 25.07 -11.65
CA GLY A 7 -16.04 25.08 -13.09
C GLY A 7 -17.35 25.40 -13.80
N LEU A 8 -17.38 26.52 -14.53
CA LEU A 8 -18.53 27.02 -15.30
C LEU A 8 -18.80 26.15 -16.53
N GLY A 9 -20.05 25.65 -16.69
CA GLY A 9 -20.54 25.13 -17.98
C GLY A 9 -21.56 23.99 -17.89
N VAL A 10 -22.86 24.33 -17.91
CA VAL A 10 -24.01 23.53 -18.38
C VAL A 10 -23.97 22.00 -18.13
N ALA A 11 -24.08 21.64 -16.86
CA ALA A 11 -24.99 20.61 -16.35
C ALA A 11 -24.90 20.74 -14.82
N ALA A 12 -25.90 21.32 -14.18
CA ALA A 12 -26.09 21.10 -12.76
C ALA A 12 -26.55 19.64 -12.60
N ALA A 13 -25.64 18.69 -12.85
CA ALA A 13 -25.77 17.38 -12.26
C ALA A 13 -25.90 17.67 -10.78
N THR A 14 -27.07 17.37 -10.21
CA THR A 14 -27.30 17.46 -8.77
C THR A 14 -26.16 16.73 -8.10
N THR A 15 -25.17 17.47 -7.61
CA THR A 15 -24.03 16.89 -6.91
C THR A 15 -24.66 16.11 -5.77
N PRO A 16 -24.43 14.79 -5.66
CA PRO A 16 -25.06 14.01 -4.61
C PRO A 16 -24.75 14.66 -3.27
N VAL A 17 -25.81 15.08 -2.56
CA VAL A 17 -25.66 15.62 -1.21
C VAL A 17 -25.55 14.41 -0.30
N PHE A 18 -24.36 14.23 0.27
CA PHE A 18 -24.10 13.18 1.26
C PHE A 18 -24.19 13.80 2.64
N ASN A 19 -25.14 13.34 3.46
CA ASN A 19 -25.29 13.81 4.84
C ASN A 19 -24.41 12.99 5.80
N ASP A 20 -24.27 11.69 5.53
CA ASP A 20 -23.48 10.78 6.36
C ASP A 20 -22.81 9.68 5.52
N LEU A 21 -22.19 8.71 6.21
CA LEU A 21 -21.52 7.58 5.59
C LEU A 21 -22.50 6.55 5.00
N ASP A 22 -23.75 6.52 5.44
CA ASP A 22 -24.76 5.64 4.87
C ASP A 22 -25.19 6.14 3.48
N ASP A 23 -25.31 7.46 3.30
CA ASP A 23 -25.52 8.06 1.98
C ASP A 23 -24.35 7.76 1.02
N VAL A 24 -23.11 7.83 1.52
CA VAL A 24 -21.92 7.50 0.72
C VAL A 24 -21.88 6.01 0.36
N LYS A 25 -22.24 5.12 1.29
CA LYS A 25 -22.33 3.66 1.08
C LYS A 25 -23.43 3.31 0.06
N ALA A 26 -24.55 4.03 0.07
CA ALA A 26 -25.66 3.84 -0.84
C ALA A 26 -25.38 4.39 -2.25
N ALA A 27 -24.37 5.25 -2.39
CA ALA A 27 -24.00 5.85 -3.66
C ALA A 27 -23.56 4.82 -4.70
N SER A 28 -23.94 5.02 -5.96
CA SER A 28 -23.48 4.17 -7.08
C SER A 28 -21.95 4.16 -7.25
N GLN A 29 -21.26 5.16 -6.72
CA GLN A 29 -19.81 5.30 -6.72
C GLN A 29 -19.13 4.37 -5.69
N ALA A 30 -19.84 3.92 -4.66
CA ALA A 30 -19.40 2.88 -3.74
C ALA A 30 -19.58 1.46 -4.34
N ASP A 31 -20.33 1.35 -5.43
CA ASP A 31 -20.44 0.14 -6.23
C ASP A 31 -19.26 -0.01 -7.20
N TRP A 32 -18.94 -1.25 -7.56
CA TRP A 32 -17.80 -1.56 -8.41
C TRP A 32 -18.23 -2.03 -9.81
N LYS A 33 -18.63 -1.06 -10.63
CA LYS A 33 -19.03 -1.33 -12.02
C LYS A 33 -17.80 -1.47 -12.90
N ARG A 34 -17.51 -2.70 -13.34
CA ARG A 34 -16.49 -2.97 -14.36
C ARG A 34 -17.02 -2.60 -15.76
N PRO A 35 -16.15 -2.20 -16.70
CA PRO A 35 -16.54 -2.06 -18.10
C PRO A 35 -17.19 -3.35 -18.62
N TRP A 36 -18.13 -3.23 -19.57
CA TRP A 36 -18.96 -4.35 -20.03
C TRP A 36 -18.18 -5.55 -20.60
N TRP A 37 -16.96 -5.32 -21.10
CA TRP A 37 -16.08 -6.37 -21.63
C TRP A 37 -15.27 -7.12 -20.56
N VAL A 38 -15.29 -6.66 -19.30
CA VAL A 38 -14.57 -7.31 -18.20
C VAL A 38 -15.47 -8.35 -17.54
N LYS A 39 -15.06 -9.61 -17.62
CA LYS A 39 -15.75 -10.73 -16.97
C LYS A 39 -15.16 -10.99 -15.59
N GLN A 40 -16.01 -11.32 -14.63
CA GLN A 40 -15.58 -11.82 -13.32
C GLN A 40 -15.53 -13.35 -13.36
N VAL A 41 -14.51 -13.91 -12.73
CA VAL A 41 -14.31 -15.36 -12.62
C VAL A 41 -13.97 -15.69 -11.18
N ASP A 42 -14.48 -16.82 -10.68
CA ASP A 42 -14.28 -17.22 -9.29
C ASP A 42 -12.85 -17.70 -9.01
N LYS A 43 -12.15 -18.15 -10.05
CA LYS A 43 -10.78 -18.67 -9.97
C LYS A 43 -9.87 -17.92 -10.95
N PRO A 44 -8.57 -17.78 -10.64
CA PRO A 44 -7.60 -17.21 -11.55
C PRO A 44 -7.67 -17.89 -12.93
N THR A 45 -7.58 -17.11 -14.00
CA THR A 45 -7.59 -17.63 -15.39
C THR A 45 -6.29 -18.31 -15.80
N ILE A 46 -5.26 -18.20 -14.96
CA ILE A 46 -3.98 -18.87 -15.13
C ILE A 46 -3.96 -20.13 -14.28
N GLU A 47 -3.30 -21.17 -14.78
CA GLU A 47 -3.05 -22.37 -14.00
C GLU A 47 -2.03 -22.07 -12.90
N ILE A 48 -2.38 -22.42 -11.67
CA ILE A 48 -1.53 -22.25 -10.50
C ILE A 48 -1.38 -23.62 -9.85
N ASP A 49 -0.13 -24.11 -9.77
CA ASP A 49 0.19 -25.29 -9.00
C ASP A 49 0.20 -24.95 -7.50
N TRP A 50 -0.97 -25.08 -6.89
CA TRP A 50 -1.14 -24.84 -5.47
C TRP A 50 -0.39 -25.86 -4.59
N GLN A 51 -0.04 -27.05 -5.10
CA GLN A 51 0.69 -28.05 -4.32
C GLN A 51 2.16 -27.67 -4.18
N MET A 52 2.74 -27.06 -5.22
CA MET A 52 4.11 -26.56 -5.20
C MET A 52 4.25 -25.23 -4.44
N LEU A 53 3.21 -24.39 -4.43
CA LEU A 53 3.24 -23.10 -3.74
C LEU A 53 3.28 -23.26 -2.22
N GLN A 54 4.25 -22.60 -1.60
CA GLN A 54 4.40 -22.48 -0.16
C GLN A 54 4.52 -21.01 0.22
N ARG A 55 4.05 -20.66 1.42
CA ARG A 55 4.28 -19.33 1.98
C ARG A 55 5.78 -19.13 2.15
N TRP A 56 6.29 -17.97 1.73
CA TRP A 56 7.72 -17.68 1.75
C TRP A 56 8.08 -16.74 2.91
N ASP A 57 9.32 -16.79 3.36
CA ASP A 57 9.83 -15.91 4.42
C ASP A 57 10.22 -14.56 3.82
N GLN A 58 9.50 -13.49 4.19
CA GLN A 58 9.75 -12.17 3.63
C GLN A 58 11.21 -11.74 3.78
N ARG A 59 11.83 -12.09 4.91
CA ARG A 59 13.18 -11.68 5.30
C ARG A 59 14.27 -12.23 4.38
N THR A 60 13.94 -13.15 3.48
CA THR A 60 14.88 -13.78 2.55
C THR A 60 14.84 -13.18 1.13
N ASN A 61 13.97 -12.20 0.86
CA ASN A 61 13.94 -11.58 -0.47
C ASN A 61 15.18 -10.73 -0.78
N LEU A 62 15.38 -10.49 -2.07
CA LEU A 62 16.45 -9.65 -2.60
C LEU A 62 16.22 -8.15 -2.42
N HIS A 63 15.11 -7.71 -1.83
CA HIS A 63 14.97 -6.28 -1.46
C HIS A 63 15.79 -5.94 -0.22
N PHE A 64 16.26 -6.93 0.55
CA PHE A 64 17.14 -6.69 1.69
C PHE A 64 18.61 -6.69 1.26
N PRO A 65 19.38 -5.62 1.57
CA PRO A 65 20.78 -5.52 1.19
C PRO A 65 21.64 -6.72 1.64
N HIS A 66 21.42 -7.25 2.84
CA HIS A 66 22.16 -8.42 3.35
C HIS A 66 21.92 -9.69 2.52
N ASN A 67 20.72 -9.87 1.95
CA ASN A 67 20.44 -11.00 1.06
C ASN A 67 21.07 -10.79 -0.31
N MET A 68 21.11 -9.56 -0.82
CA MET A 68 21.81 -9.25 -2.07
C MET A 68 23.32 -9.48 -1.93
N ASP A 69 23.93 -9.08 -0.82
CA ASP A 69 25.35 -9.26 -0.55
C ASP A 69 25.76 -10.76 -0.52
N LYS A 70 24.85 -11.67 -0.12
CA LYS A 70 25.07 -13.13 -0.23
C LYS A 70 25.36 -13.58 -1.67
N TYR A 71 24.76 -12.93 -2.67
CA TYR A 71 24.89 -13.30 -4.09
C TYR A 71 25.89 -12.43 -4.84
N LEU A 72 26.01 -11.15 -4.46
CA LEU A 72 26.86 -10.15 -5.14
C LEU A 72 28.24 -10.01 -4.48
N GLY A 73 28.44 -10.60 -3.30
CA GLY A 73 29.63 -10.43 -2.47
C GLY A 73 29.45 -9.34 -1.43
N GLU A 74 30.16 -9.48 -0.30
CA GLU A 74 30.08 -8.55 0.82
C GLU A 74 30.33 -7.10 0.39
N GLY A 75 29.46 -6.19 0.85
CA GLY A 75 29.56 -4.76 0.55
C GLY A 75 29.31 -4.38 -0.92
N ALA A 76 28.82 -5.29 -1.76
CA ALA A 76 28.47 -4.98 -3.15
C ALA A 76 27.35 -3.93 -3.22
N MET A 77 26.33 -4.05 -2.36
CA MET A 77 25.24 -3.07 -2.33
C MET A 77 25.71 -1.68 -1.86
N ALA A 78 26.61 -1.64 -0.87
CA ALA A 78 27.20 -0.38 -0.41
C ALA A 78 28.01 0.30 -1.52
N ARG A 79 28.85 -0.46 -2.23
CA ARG A 79 29.61 0.04 -3.39
C ARG A 79 28.69 0.55 -4.49
N ALA A 80 27.68 -0.23 -4.88
CA ALA A 80 26.71 0.15 -5.90
C ALA A 80 25.95 1.44 -5.53
N SER A 81 25.61 1.62 -4.25
CA SER A 81 24.95 2.84 -3.75
C SER A 81 25.86 4.08 -3.87
N ILE A 82 27.14 3.95 -3.49
CA ILE A 82 28.14 5.02 -3.62
C ILE A 82 28.35 5.39 -5.08
N GLU A 83 28.61 4.39 -5.94
CA GLU A 83 28.78 4.61 -7.38
C GLU A 83 27.54 5.21 -8.03
N GLY A 84 26.35 4.74 -7.65
CA GLY A 84 25.08 5.25 -8.15
C GLY A 84 24.86 6.71 -7.79
N THR A 85 25.22 7.10 -6.56
CA THR A 85 25.14 8.49 -6.10
C THR A 85 26.12 9.39 -6.86
N ALA A 86 27.36 8.93 -7.07
CA ALA A 86 28.36 9.67 -7.84
C ALA A 86 27.93 9.84 -9.30
N LYS A 87 27.48 8.77 -9.97
CA LYS A 87 26.97 8.80 -11.35
C LYS A 87 25.75 9.70 -11.48
N LYS A 88 24.86 9.69 -10.48
CA LYS A 88 23.72 10.60 -10.44
C LYS A 88 24.17 12.05 -10.39
N LEU A 89 25.09 12.40 -9.48
CA LEU A 89 25.64 13.76 -9.38
C LEU A 89 26.29 14.20 -10.69
N GLN A 90 27.09 13.33 -11.31
CA GLN A 90 27.70 13.60 -12.61
C GLN A 90 26.65 13.91 -13.68
N ARG A 91 25.59 13.09 -13.80
CA ARG A 91 24.50 13.34 -14.76
C ARG A 91 23.77 14.66 -14.53
N MET A 92 23.65 15.09 -13.27
CA MET A 92 23.09 16.40 -12.93
C MET A 92 24.01 17.54 -13.39
N GLN A 93 25.32 17.40 -13.23
CA GLN A 93 26.33 18.37 -13.67
C GLN A 93 26.41 18.45 -15.20
N ASP A 94 26.34 17.29 -15.87
CA ASP A 94 26.38 17.17 -17.33
C ASP A 94 25.09 17.66 -18.02
N GLY A 95 24.08 18.08 -17.26
CA GLY A 95 22.79 18.53 -17.80
C GLY A 95 22.02 17.41 -18.52
N THR A 96 22.20 16.16 -18.11
CA THR A 96 21.53 15.01 -18.74
C THR A 96 20.01 15.17 -18.60
N PRO A 97 19.22 15.06 -19.69
CA PRO A 97 17.76 15.12 -19.63
C PRO A 97 17.19 14.15 -18.58
N GLY A 98 16.29 14.64 -17.70
CA GLY A 98 15.70 13.89 -16.60
C GLY A 98 16.52 13.87 -15.29
N TYR A 99 17.72 14.48 -15.29
CA TYR A 99 18.57 14.66 -14.11
C TYR A 99 18.66 16.11 -13.65
N SER A 100 17.76 17.00 -14.09
CA SER A 100 17.77 18.37 -13.58
C SER A 100 17.44 18.39 -12.08
N LEU A 101 17.83 19.47 -11.39
CA LEU A 101 17.49 19.65 -9.98
C LEU A 101 15.97 19.60 -9.75
N LYS A 102 15.16 20.11 -10.69
CA LYS A 102 13.70 20.08 -10.61
C LYS A 102 13.15 18.66 -10.73
N ASP A 103 13.72 17.84 -11.61
CA ASP A 103 13.33 16.43 -11.78
C ASP A 103 13.63 15.64 -10.50
N GLN A 104 14.78 15.89 -9.89
CA GLN A 104 15.17 15.26 -8.63
C GLN A 104 14.30 15.71 -7.46
N ALA A 105 13.99 17.01 -7.36
CA ALA A 105 13.09 17.53 -6.34
C ALA A 105 11.68 16.93 -6.46
N LEU A 106 11.16 16.81 -7.68
CA LEU A 106 9.86 16.17 -7.93
C LEU A 106 9.89 14.68 -7.55
N SER A 107 10.92 13.95 -7.96
CA SER A 107 11.09 12.53 -7.62
C SER A 107 11.20 12.31 -6.11
N THR A 108 11.98 13.12 -5.40
CA THR A 108 12.12 13.02 -3.95
C THR A 108 10.82 13.40 -3.24
N GLY A 109 10.14 14.46 -3.68
CA GLY A 109 8.85 14.88 -3.13
C GLY A 109 7.77 13.79 -3.28
N ALA A 110 7.76 13.07 -4.41
CA ALA A 110 6.85 11.95 -4.63
C ALA A 110 7.12 10.75 -3.72
N ILE A 111 8.40 10.51 -3.37
CA ILE A 111 8.82 9.37 -2.54
C ILE A 111 8.66 9.64 -1.04
N GLY A 112 8.68 10.90 -0.59
CA GLY A 112 8.74 11.28 0.82
C GLY A 112 7.65 10.71 1.73
N LEU A 113 6.46 10.38 1.20
CA LEU A 113 5.39 9.71 1.96
C LEU A 113 5.54 8.19 2.04
N THR A 114 6.32 7.59 1.14
CA THR A 114 6.47 6.12 1.01
C THR A 114 7.68 5.57 1.75
N SER A 115 8.72 6.37 2.01
CA SER A 115 9.96 5.88 2.64
C SER A 115 9.80 5.45 4.10
N ASN A 116 8.71 5.82 4.77
CA ASN A 116 8.40 5.42 6.15
C ASN A 116 7.52 4.16 6.21
N PHE A 117 7.90 3.10 5.49
CA PHE A 117 7.15 1.85 5.53
C PHE A 117 7.12 1.17 6.92
N ASP A 118 7.94 1.63 7.87
CA ASP A 118 7.94 1.14 9.26
C ASP A 118 6.66 1.55 10.03
N LEU A 119 5.98 2.63 9.63
CA LEU A 119 4.70 3.04 10.23
C LEU A 119 3.51 2.21 9.76
N LEU A 120 3.70 1.32 8.78
CA LEU A 120 2.62 0.62 8.06
C LEU A 120 2.52 -0.87 8.38
N SER A 121 3.41 -1.44 9.22
CA SER A 121 3.22 -2.82 9.66
C SER A 121 2.14 -2.85 10.75
N PHE A 122 1.09 -3.64 10.52
CA PHE A 122 0.09 -3.99 11.54
C PHE A 122 0.71 -4.67 12.77
N ILE A 123 1.95 -5.14 12.66
CA ILE A 123 2.61 -5.93 13.68
C ILE A 123 3.62 -5.10 14.48
N ASN A 124 4.16 -3.94 14.05
CA ASN A 124 5.16 -3.24 14.89
C ASN A 124 5.49 -1.74 14.75
N TYR A 125 6.09 -1.27 15.87
CA TYR A 125 6.81 -0.04 16.27
C TYR A 125 6.04 1.10 16.94
N LEU A 126 4.83 1.43 16.52
CA LEU A 126 3.95 2.30 17.29
C LEU A 126 2.66 1.53 17.53
N PRO A 127 2.27 1.21 18.78
CA PRO A 127 0.91 0.79 19.01
C PRO A 127 0.03 1.95 18.52
N LEU A 128 -0.57 1.80 17.35
CA LEU A 128 -1.64 2.67 16.92
C LEU A 128 -2.73 2.44 17.97
N LYS A 129 -2.74 3.30 18.99
CA LYS A 129 -3.74 3.29 20.04
C LYS A 129 -5.02 3.84 19.42
N VAL A 130 -5.70 2.96 18.70
CA VAL A 130 -7.04 3.21 18.21
C VAL A 130 -7.97 2.87 19.36
N ILE A 131 -8.75 3.85 19.81
CA ILE A 131 -9.78 3.62 20.82
C ILE A 131 -10.82 2.71 20.18
N THR A 132 -11.08 1.56 20.78
CA THR A 132 -12.05 0.61 20.21
C THR A 132 -13.49 1.06 20.49
N PRO A 133 -14.48 0.64 19.69
CA PRO A 133 -15.89 0.93 20.00
C PRO A 133 -16.28 0.50 21.43
N GLU A 134 -15.78 -0.63 21.90
CA GLU A 134 -16.07 -1.16 23.24
C GLU A 134 -15.47 -0.28 24.34
N GLU A 135 -14.25 0.25 24.14
CA GLU A 135 -13.65 1.22 25.05
C GLU A 135 -14.47 2.52 25.11
N GLN A 136 -15.25 2.82 24.08
CA GLN A 136 -16.20 3.93 24.02
C GLN A 136 -17.59 3.56 24.55
N GLY A 137 -17.81 2.32 24.99
CA GLY A 137 -19.13 1.82 25.42
C GLY A 137 -20.11 1.58 24.26
N LEU A 138 -19.63 1.53 23.03
CA LEU A 138 -20.42 1.27 21.83
C LEU A 138 -20.25 -0.20 21.37
N PRO A 139 -21.31 -0.82 20.83
CA PRO A 139 -21.18 -2.16 20.24
C PRO A 139 -20.33 -2.13 18.96
N LYS A 140 -19.69 -3.26 18.64
CA LYS A 140 -19.06 -3.45 17.33
C LYS A 140 -20.09 -3.27 16.22
N TYR A 141 -19.71 -2.53 15.17
CA TYR A 141 -20.49 -2.48 13.94
C TYR A 141 -20.58 -3.88 13.33
N GLN A 142 -21.81 -4.31 12.99
CA GLN A 142 -22.09 -5.54 12.27
C GLN A 142 -23.07 -5.25 11.12
N GLY A 143 -22.60 -5.41 9.89
CA GLY A 143 -23.41 -5.39 8.67
C GLY A 143 -23.22 -6.66 7.86
N THR A 144 -23.94 -6.79 6.73
CA THR A 144 -23.73 -7.91 5.81
C THR A 144 -22.36 -7.84 5.13
N PRO A 145 -21.81 -8.95 4.61
CA PRO A 145 -20.56 -8.92 3.83
C PRO A 145 -20.56 -7.88 2.71
N GLU A 146 -21.70 -7.71 2.03
CA GLU A 146 -21.88 -6.76 0.93
C GLU A 146 -21.85 -5.30 1.40
N GLU A 147 -22.52 -5.02 2.53
CA GLU A 147 -22.53 -3.69 3.14
C GLU A 147 -21.14 -3.31 3.68
N ASN A 148 -20.48 -4.25 4.35
CA ASN A 148 -19.13 -4.05 4.87
C ASN A 148 -18.15 -3.80 3.73
N THR A 149 -18.26 -4.55 2.63
CA THR A 149 -17.40 -4.36 1.46
C THR A 149 -17.64 -3.01 0.79
N ARG A 150 -18.90 -2.53 0.71
CA ARG A 150 -19.22 -1.18 0.21
C ARG A 150 -18.64 -0.09 1.11
N MET A 151 -18.79 -0.24 2.44
CA MET A 151 -18.22 0.69 3.43
C MET A 151 -16.69 0.77 3.29
N MET A 152 -16.01 -0.38 3.26
CA MET A 152 -14.56 -0.45 3.09
C MET A 152 -14.10 0.15 1.77
N ARG A 153 -14.83 -0.10 0.67
CA ARG A 153 -14.52 0.50 -0.63
C ARG A 153 -14.64 2.02 -0.60
N ALA A 154 -15.73 2.54 -0.04
CA ALA A 154 -15.95 3.98 0.09
C ALA A 154 -14.83 4.65 0.91
N ALA A 155 -14.48 4.08 2.07
CA ALA A 155 -13.40 4.58 2.92
C ALA A 155 -12.05 4.56 2.19
N MET A 156 -11.69 3.44 1.55
CA MET A 156 -10.41 3.32 0.84
C MET A 156 -10.34 4.24 -0.38
N ARG A 157 -11.44 4.44 -1.11
CA ARG A 157 -11.52 5.43 -2.19
C ARG A 157 -11.30 6.84 -1.68
N PHE A 158 -11.89 7.19 -0.53
CA PHE A 158 -11.67 8.46 0.13
C PHE A 158 -10.19 8.65 0.51
N PHE A 159 -9.51 7.59 0.94
CA PHE A 159 -8.05 7.60 1.20
C PHE A 159 -7.17 7.56 -0.06
N GLY A 160 -7.74 7.67 -1.26
CA GLY A 160 -6.99 7.74 -2.52
C GLY A 160 -6.72 6.40 -3.19
N ALA A 161 -7.33 5.30 -2.75
CA ALA A 161 -7.17 4.01 -3.42
C ALA A 161 -7.73 4.06 -4.86
N GLY A 162 -6.90 3.64 -5.83
CA GLY A 162 -7.30 3.53 -7.23
C GLY A 162 -8.29 2.39 -7.49
N GLN A 163 -8.12 1.27 -6.78
CA GLN A 163 -8.99 0.09 -6.86
C GLN A 163 -9.04 -0.61 -5.50
N VAL A 164 -10.21 -1.15 -5.14
CA VAL A 164 -10.42 -1.91 -3.90
C VAL A 164 -11.21 -3.16 -4.23
N SER A 165 -10.68 -4.30 -3.81
CA SER A 165 -11.22 -5.61 -4.11
C SER A 165 -10.86 -6.58 -3.00
N VAL A 166 -11.74 -7.54 -2.77
CA VAL A 166 -11.67 -8.46 -1.63
C VAL A 166 -11.60 -9.89 -2.14
N TRP A 167 -10.79 -10.72 -1.48
CA TRP A 167 -10.70 -12.15 -1.75
C TRP A 167 -10.70 -12.90 -0.42
N GLN A 168 -11.33 -14.07 -0.44
CA GLN A 168 -11.31 -14.99 0.68
C GLN A 168 -9.92 -15.61 0.86
N LEU A 169 -9.48 -15.72 2.11
CA LEU A 169 -8.21 -16.36 2.47
C LEU A 169 -8.44 -17.85 2.75
N GLU A 170 -8.08 -18.67 1.78
CA GLU A 170 -8.21 -20.13 1.78
C GLU A 170 -6.85 -20.78 2.03
N GLU A 171 -6.80 -21.74 2.94
CA GLU A 171 -5.53 -22.36 3.35
C GLU A 171 -4.83 -23.11 2.22
N SER A 172 -5.61 -23.79 1.39
CA SER A 172 -5.10 -24.61 0.28
C SER A 172 -4.64 -23.76 -0.92
N THR A 173 -5.07 -22.49 -1.02
CA THR A 173 -4.84 -21.63 -2.18
C THR A 173 -4.37 -20.22 -1.80
N THR A 174 -5.26 -19.24 -1.63
CA THR A 174 -4.94 -17.80 -1.55
C THR A 174 -4.06 -17.42 -0.35
N LYS A 175 -4.13 -18.16 0.77
CA LYS A 175 -3.25 -17.95 1.94
C LYS A 175 -1.79 -18.30 1.65
N LYS A 176 -1.50 -19.04 0.57
CA LYS A 176 -0.14 -19.34 0.12
C LYS A 176 0.54 -18.15 -0.59
N LEU A 177 -0.24 -17.16 -1.02
CA LEU A 177 0.26 -15.96 -1.70
C LEU A 177 0.76 -14.88 -0.74
N ILE A 178 0.48 -15.01 0.56
CA ILE A 178 0.98 -14.10 1.60
C ILE A 178 2.21 -14.69 2.29
N TYR A 179 3.15 -13.84 2.67
CA TYR A 179 4.38 -14.25 3.35
C TYR A 179 4.08 -14.97 4.66
N ALA A 180 4.93 -15.94 5.03
CA ALA A 180 4.85 -16.68 6.30
C ALA A 180 5.30 -15.80 7.48
N TRP A 181 6.34 -15.01 7.25
CA TRP A 181 6.99 -14.16 8.23
C TRP A 181 7.11 -12.76 7.65
N ASP A 182 6.64 -11.76 8.41
CA ASP A 182 6.87 -10.35 8.07
C ASP A 182 8.34 -10.00 8.27
N ARG A 183 8.81 -8.98 7.55
CA ARG A 183 10.19 -8.49 7.63
C ARG A 183 10.57 -7.86 8.97
N GLY A 184 9.61 -7.52 9.83
CA GLY A 184 9.84 -6.77 11.05
C GLY A 184 10.23 -5.30 10.79
N THR A 185 11.06 -4.71 11.65
CA THR A 185 11.60 -3.35 11.46
C THR A 185 12.70 -3.30 10.39
N LEU A 186 12.85 -2.15 9.72
CA LEU A 186 13.93 -1.92 8.76
C LEU A 186 15.32 -2.33 9.33
N TRP A 187 16.12 -3.01 8.50
CA TRP A 187 17.52 -3.46 8.72
C TRP A 187 17.77 -4.80 9.42
N GLY A 188 16.73 -5.59 9.72
CA GLY A 188 16.95 -6.92 10.32
C GLY A 188 17.53 -6.87 11.74
N LEU A 189 17.43 -5.72 12.40
CA LEU A 189 17.76 -5.59 13.82
C LEU A 189 16.68 -6.28 14.66
N PRO A 190 17.05 -7.10 15.65
CA PRO A 190 16.09 -7.73 16.54
C PRO A 190 15.31 -6.67 17.33
N TYR A 191 14.05 -6.99 17.67
CA TYR A 191 13.21 -6.16 18.54
C TYR A 191 13.96 -5.87 19.86
N GLY A 192 14.37 -4.61 20.07
CA GLY A 192 14.94 -4.15 21.34
C GLY A 192 16.18 -3.24 21.27
N THR A 193 16.74 -2.90 20.11
CA THR A 193 18.02 -2.14 20.06
C THR A 193 17.91 -0.65 19.74
N TYR A 194 16.70 -0.08 19.67
CA TYR A 194 16.56 1.39 19.70
C TYR A 194 16.67 1.89 21.14
N GLY A 195 17.89 1.79 21.67
CA GLY A 195 18.34 2.63 22.78
C GLY A 195 18.36 4.07 22.29
N SER A 196 17.58 4.90 22.96
CA SER A 196 17.63 6.36 22.94
C SER A 196 19.03 6.89 22.66
N SER A 197 19.18 7.63 21.56
CA SER A 197 20.26 8.59 21.36
C SER A 197 19.61 9.83 20.76
N CYS A 198 19.30 10.77 21.65
CA CYS A 198 19.11 12.17 21.30
C CYS A 198 20.42 12.75 20.73
#